data_AF-A0A1I0LCI0-F1
#
_entry.id   AF-A0A1I0LCI0-F1
#
_cell.length_a   1.000
_cell.length_b   1.000
_cell.length_c   1.000
_cell.angle_alpha   90.00
_cell.angle_beta   90.00
_cell.angle_gamma   90.00
#
_symmetry.space_group_name_H-M   'P 1'
#
loop_
_entity.id
_entity.type
_entity.pdbx_description
1 polymer ?
#
loop_
_entity_poly.entity_id
_entity_poly.type
_entity_poly.pdbx_seq_one_letter_code
_entity_poly.pdbx_strand_id
1 'polypeptide(L)'
;MLAIHENLTVEEASGDLLGFVLAPDNWLPLERQAEDPSARAVQNALYQRRVGPLRICACVDVSATLDVSLRVAFRAPGLTPVKAADHLETFLRTRMPLTPNSEWQVEVDERRWIHFVRRYTGAHLQA
;
A
#
# COMPACT_ATOMS: atom_id res chain seq x y z
N MET A 1 -13.33 -9.91 -15.34
CA MET A 1 -11.94 -9.78 -14.86
C MET A 1 -11.72 -8.31 -14.54
N LEU A 2 -11.61 -7.93 -13.26
CA LEU A 2 -11.35 -6.52 -12.89
C LEU A 2 -9.94 -6.15 -13.35
N ALA A 3 -9.83 -5.16 -14.24
CA ALA A 3 -8.55 -4.63 -14.70
C ALA A 3 -7.97 -3.69 -13.65
N ILE A 4 -6.63 -3.67 -13.52
CA ILE A 4 -5.94 -2.71 -12.66
C ILE A 4 -6.12 -1.32 -13.29
N HIS A 5 -6.55 -0.34 -12.48
CA HIS A 5 -6.74 1.03 -12.94
C HIS A 5 -5.39 1.69 -13.27
N GLU A 6 -5.31 2.36 -14.42
CA GLU A 6 -4.11 3.05 -14.90
C GLU A 6 -4.22 4.56 -14.63
N ASN A 7 -3.16 5.14 -14.06
CA ASN A 7 -3.03 6.58 -13.80
C ASN A 7 -1.82 7.14 -14.57
N LEU A 8 -1.82 8.45 -14.82
CA LEU A 8 -0.71 9.12 -15.52
C LEU A 8 0.47 9.37 -14.59
N THR A 9 0.21 9.61 -13.30
CA THR A 9 1.22 9.95 -12.30
C THR A 9 1.08 9.14 -11.02
N VAL A 10 2.15 9.09 -10.22
CA VAL A 10 2.15 8.43 -8.89
C VAL A 10 1.25 9.21 -7.92
N GLU A 11 1.15 10.52 -8.07
CA GLU A 11 0.33 11.40 -7.27
C GLU A 11 -1.17 11.18 -7.51
N GLU A 12 -1.59 10.98 -8.76
CA GLU A 12 -2.96 10.57 -9.09
C GLU A 12 -3.28 9.18 -8.53
N ALA A 13 -2.39 8.21 -8.76
CA ALA A 13 -2.53 6.87 -8.21
C ALA A 13 -2.61 6.88 -6.68
N SER A 14 -1.86 7.77 -6.03
CA SER A 14 -1.92 8.02 -4.59
C SER A 14 -3.27 8.57 -4.16
N GLY A 15 -3.75 9.63 -4.80
CA GLY A 15 -5.04 10.24 -4.47
C GLY A 15 -6.19 9.23 -4.53
N ASP A 16 -6.21 8.43 -5.59
CA ASP A 16 -7.21 7.38 -5.80
C ASP A 16 -7.08 6.26 -4.78
N LEU A 17 -5.86 5.72 -4.63
CA LEU A 17 -5.65 4.51 -3.84
C LEU A 17 -5.72 4.80 -2.34
N LEU A 18 -5.11 5.88 -1.85
CA LEU A 18 -5.24 6.31 -0.45
C LEU A 18 -6.66 6.79 -0.13
N GLY A 19 -7.37 7.39 -1.08
CA GLY A 19 -8.79 7.71 -0.90
C GLY A 19 -9.65 6.47 -0.65
N PHE A 20 -9.30 5.35 -1.26
CA PHE A 20 -9.98 4.07 -1.08
C PHE A 20 -9.53 3.33 0.18
N VAL A 21 -8.23 3.06 0.35
CA VAL A 21 -7.74 2.12 1.38
C VAL A 21 -7.80 2.67 2.81
N LEU A 22 -7.90 3.99 2.96
CA LEU A 22 -8.01 4.61 4.28
C LEU A 22 -9.45 4.57 4.83
N ALA A 23 -10.45 4.24 4.01
CA ALA A 23 -11.80 4.00 4.50
C ALA A 23 -11.86 2.65 5.26
N PRO A 24 -12.38 2.61 6.51
CA PRO A 24 -12.40 1.40 7.34
C PRO A 24 -13.01 0.15 6.69
N ASP A 25 -14.04 0.33 5.86
CA ASP A 25 -14.72 -0.78 5.17
C ASP A 25 -13.82 -1.52 4.17
N ASN A 26 -12.70 -0.90 3.78
CA ASN A 26 -11.74 -1.48 2.85
C ASN A 26 -10.51 -2.08 3.55
N TRP A 27 -10.47 -2.09 4.88
CA TRP A 27 -9.35 -2.65 5.64
C TRP A 27 -9.33 -4.18 5.55
N LEU A 28 -8.13 -4.75 5.54
CA LEU A 28 -7.91 -6.17 5.33
C LEU A 28 -7.44 -6.85 6.63
N PRO A 29 -8.16 -7.86 7.14
CA PRO A 29 -7.68 -8.67 8.25
C PRO A 29 -6.40 -9.43 7.86
N LEU A 30 -5.35 -9.34 8.67
CA LEU A 30 -4.06 -10.00 8.41
C LEU A 30 -4.19 -11.52 8.42
N GLU A 31 -5.00 -12.06 9.33
CA GLU A 31 -5.22 -13.49 9.51
C GLU A 31 -5.83 -14.09 8.24
N ARG A 32 -6.82 -13.40 7.67
CA ARG A 32 -7.45 -13.81 6.40
C ARG A 32 -6.44 -13.83 5.24
N GLN A 33 -5.51 -12.89 5.21
CA GLN A 33 -4.47 -12.83 4.16
C GLN A 33 -3.38 -13.90 4.34
N ALA A 34 -3.18 -14.38 5.57
CA ALA A 34 -2.29 -15.49 5.88
C ALA A 34 -2.92 -16.83 5.47
N GLU A 35 -4.22 -17.01 5.72
CA GLU A 35 -4.98 -18.22 5.39
C GLU A 35 -5.26 -18.35 3.88
N ASP A 36 -5.58 -17.22 3.21
CA ASP A 36 -5.94 -17.19 1.80
C ASP A 36 -5.04 -16.24 1.01
N PRO A 37 -4.05 -16.76 0.25
CA PRO A 37 -3.20 -15.95 -0.60
C PRO A 37 -3.94 -15.11 -1.64
N SER A 38 -5.16 -15.49 -2.03
CA SER A 38 -6.00 -14.74 -2.97
C SER A 38 -6.66 -13.52 -2.32
N ALA A 39 -6.79 -13.51 -0.99
CA ALA A 39 -7.29 -12.37 -0.22
C ALA A 39 -6.25 -11.26 -0.05
N ARG A 40 -4.99 -11.49 -0.44
CA ARG A 40 -3.91 -10.49 -0.36
C ARG A 40 -4.17 -9.33 -1.31
N ALA A 41 -3.90 -8.11 -0.85
CA ALA A 41 -4.07 -6.88 -1.63
C ALA A 41 -3.36 -6.94 -3.01
N VAL A 42 -2.16 -7.51 -3.08
CA VAL A 42 -1.38 -7.65 -4.33
C VAL A 42 -2.03 -8.58 -5.37
N GLN A 43 -3.03 -9.38 -5.01
CA GLN A 43 -3.84 -10.17 -5.95
C GLN A 43 -5.15 -9.48 -6.35
N ASN A 44 -5.57 -8.45 -5.61
CA ASN A 44 -6.85 -7.76 -5.83
C ASN A 44 -6.64 -6.45 -6.60
N ALA A 45 -7.31 -6.30 -7.74
CA ALA A 45 -7.18 -5.12 -8.60
C ALA A 45 -7.69 -3.83 -7.94
N LEU A 46 -8.62 -3.91 -6.97
CA LEU A 46 -9.15 -2.73 -6.25
C LEU A 46 -8.06 -2.02 -5.44
N TYR A 47 -7.14 -2.80 -4.86
CA TYR A 47 -6.03 -2.34 -4.03
C TYR A 47 -4.79 -1.96 -4.85
N GLN A 48 -4.92 -1.90 -6.17
CA GLN A 48 -3.78 -1.68 -7.07
C GLN A 48 -4.02 -0.57 -8.07
N ARG A 49 -2.94 0.14 -8.38
CA ARG A 49 -2.85 1.10 -9.47
C ARG A 49 -1.63 0.82 -10.33
N ARG A 50 -1.66 1.31 -11.56
CA ARG A 50 -0.53 1.21 -12.48
C ARG A 50 -0.18 2.58 -13.03
N VAL A 51 1.11 2.89 -13.03
CA VAL A 51 1.69 4.11 -13.63
C VAL A 51 2.80 3.66 -14.59
N GLY A 52 2.47 3.54 -15.87
CA GLY A 52 3.38 2.94 -16.85
C GLY A 52 3.84 1.52 -16.45
N PRO A 53 5.15 1.27 -16.26
CA PRO A 53 5.66 -0.04 -15.82
C PRO A 53 5.53 -0.28 -14.30
N LEU A 54 5.21 0.75 -13.51
CA LEU A 54 5.12 0.67 -12.06
C LEU A 54 3.74 0.18 -11.64
N ARG A 55 3.69 -0.95 -10.94
CA ARG A 55 2.52 -1.38 -10.17
C ARG A 55 2.67 -0.92 -8.74
N ILE A 56 1.58 -0.36 -8.22
CA ILE A 56 1.46 0.14 -6.86
C ILE A 56 0.34 -0.64 -6.21
N CYS A 57 0.58 -1.14 -5.01
CA CYS A 57 -0.43 -1.77 -4.16
C CYS A 57 -0.44 -1.03 -2.83
N ALA A 58 -1.61 -0.81 -2.25
CA ALA A 58 -1.70 -0.31 -0.89
C ALA A 58 -2.87 -0.98 -0.18
N CYS A 59 -2.76 -1.16 1.13
CA CYS A 59 -3.85 -1.59 1.98
C CYS A 59 -3.59 -1.14 3.43
N VAL A 60 -4.66 -1.12 4.21
CA VAL A 60 -4.58 -1.05 5.66
C VAL A 60 -4.84 -2.45 6.19
N ASP A 61 -3.83 -3.00 6.85
CA ASP A 61 -3.83 -4.30 7.47
C ASP A 61 -4.27 -4.16 8.94
N VAL A 62 -5.16 -5.05 9.40
CA VAL A 62 -5.65 -5.09 10.80
C VAL A 62 -5.35 -6.46 11.38
N SER A 63 -4.66 -6.52 12.51
CA SER A 63 -4.44 -7.77 13.25
C SER A 63 -5.61 -8.11 14.18
N ALA A 64 -5.65 -9.35 14.65
CA ALA A 64 -6.54 -9.80 15.72
C ALA A 64 -6.33 -9.03 17.04
N THR A 65 -5.14 -8.47 17.27
CA THR A 65 -4.84 -7.58 18.41
C THR A 65 -5.23 -6.12 18.18
N LEU A 66 -5.91 -5.82 17.07
CA LEU A 66 -6.30 -4.47 16.65
C LEU A 66 -5.12 -3.54 16.33
N ASP A 67 -3.96 -4.10 16.02
CA ASP A 67 -2.87 -3.34 15.46
C ASP A 67 -3.17 -3.03 13.98
N VAL A 68 -3.16 -1.74 13.66
CA VAL A 68 -3.46 -1.25 12.32
C VAL A 68 -2.17 -0.80 11.66
N SER A 69 -1.90 -1.29 10.45
CA SER A 69 -0.68 -1.00 9.69
C SER A 69 -0.99 -0.57 8.27
N LEU A 70 -0.29 0.45 7.79
CA LEU A 70 -0.33 0.83 6.38
C LEU A 70 0.75 0.04 5.64
N ARG A 71 0.34 -0.74 4.65
CA ARG A 71 1.23 -1.41 3.72
C ARG A 71 1.13 -0.74 2.36
N VAL A 72 2.27 -0.36 1.82
CA VAL A 72 2.40 0.12 0.43
C VAL A 72 3.47 -0.73 -0.24
N ALA A 73 3.17 -1.30 -1.40
CA ALA A 73 4.09 -2.13 -2.13
C ALA A 73 4.25 -1.66 -3.58
N PHE A 74 5.46 -1.78 -4.09
CA PHE A 74 5.81 -1.39 -5.46
C PHE A 74 6.41 -2.56 -6.22
N ARG A 75 6.13 -2.63 -7.52
CA ARG A 75 6.74 -3.60 -8.42
C ARG A 75 6.93 -3.00 -9.80
N ALA A 76 8.16 -3.04 -10.29
CA ALA A 76 8.51 -2.72 -11.68
C ALA A 76 9.76 -3.52 -12.09
N PRO A 77 10.00 -3.72 -13.40
CA PRO A 77 11.24 -4.33 -13.87
C PRO A 77 12.47 -3.55 -13.38
N GLY A 78 13.43 -4.25 -12.75
CA GLY A 78 14.66 -3.64 -12.24
C GLY A 78 14.49 -2.70 -11.04
N LEU A 79 13.32 -2.68 -10.39
CA LEU A 79 13.07 -1.85 -9.21
C LEU A 79 13.95 -2.30 -8.04
N THR A 80 14.60 -1.35 -7.39
CA THR A 80 15.41 -1.57 -6.18
C THR A 80 14.71 -0.98 -4.95
N PRO A 81 15.01 -1.44 -3.73
CA PRO A 81 14.40 -0.90 -2.51
C PRO A 81 14.60 0.62 -2.36
N VAL A 82 15.77 1.13 -2.72
CA VAL A 82 16.07 2.58 -2.68
C VAL A 82 15.15 3.36 -3.62
N LYS A 83 15.03 2.95 -4.89
CA LYS A 83 14.13 3.62 -5.85
C LYS A 83 12.66 3.47 -5.47
N ALA A 84 12.29 2.35 -4.85
CA ALA A 84 10.94 2.14 -4.34
C ALA A 84 10.63 3.07 -3.16
N ALA A 85 11.63 3.43 -2.35
CA ALA A 85 11.47 4.43 -1.29
C ALA A 85 11.22 5.85 -1.88
N ASP A 86 11.87 6.22 -2.98
CA ASP A 86 11.58 7.49 -3.69
C ASP A 86 10.12 7.52 -4.19
N HIS A 87 9.63 6.38 -4.69
CA HIS A 87 8.22 6.23 -5.07
C HIS A 87 7.28 6.30 -3.86
N LEU A 88 7.66 5.71 -2.71
CA LEU A 88 6.90 5.80 -1.47
C LEU A 88 6.78 7.25 -1.00
N GLU A 89 7.89 8.00 -1.00
CA GLU A 89 7.89 9.43 -0.63
C GLU A 89 6.93 10.21 -1.53
N THR A 90 7.05 10.02 -2.85
CA THR A 90 6.17 10.66 -3.83
C THR A 90 4.70 10.29 -3.61
N PHE A 91 4.43 9.00 -3.39
CA PHE A 91 3.09 8.46 -3.18
C PHE A 91 2.45 9.03 -1.91
N LEU A 92 3.20 9.26 -0.84
CA LEU A 92 2.63 9.74 0.42
C LEU A 92 2.59 11.26 0.55
N ARG A 93 3.39 11.99 -0.26
CA ARG A 93 3.68 13.42 -0.15
C ARG A 93 2.48 14.32 0.13
N THR A 94 1.35 14.08 -0.55
CA THR A 94 0.18 14.97 -0.52
C THR A 94 -0.82 14.65 0.58
N ARG A 95 -0.90 13.40 1.03
CA ARG A 95 -1.95 12.94 1.96
C ARG A 95 -1.42 12.51 3.32
N MET A 96 -0.20 11.99 3.36
CA MET A 96 0.41 11.47 4.58
C MET A 96 1.91 11.75 4.53
N PRO A 97 2.33 13.03 4.56
CA PRO A 97 3.74 13.37 4.48
C PRO A 97 4.53 12.57 5.52
N LEU A 98 5.67 12.01 5.09
CA LEU A 98 6.53 11.22 5.95
C LEU A 98 6.92 12.07 7.16
N THR A 99 6.46 11.70 8.34
CA THR A 99 6.90 12.37 9.56
C THR A 99 8.34 11.96 9.86
N PRO A 100 9.20 12.90 10.30
CA PRO A 100 10.52 12.55 10.79
C PRO A 100 10.44 11.44 11.84
N ASN A 101 11.36 10.48 11.78
CA ASN A 101 11.41 9.29 12.64
C ASN A 101 10.26 8.27 12.47
N SER A 102 9.48 8.36 11.38
CA SER A 102 8.64 7.23 10.97
C SER A 102 9.50 6.07 10.46
N GLU A 103 9.59 5.01 11.24
CA GLU A 103 10.22 3.78 10.80
C GLU A 103 9.30 3.00 9.85
N TRP A 104 9.85 2.62 8.70
CA TRP A 104 9.22 1.70 7.75
C TRP A 104 9.96 0.38 7.76
N GLN A 105 9.24 -0.71 7.94
CA GLN A 105 9.74 -2.05 7.70
C GLN A 105 9.72 -2.31 6.20
N VAL A 106 10.81 -2.86 5.67
CA VAL A 106 10.97 -3.12 4.24
C VAL A 106 11.17 -4.62 4.00
N GLU A 107 10.35 -5.19 3.13
CA GLU A 107 10.42 -6.61 2.76
C GLU A 107 10.37 -6.74 1.23
N VAL A 108 11.12 -7.69 0.67
CA VAL A 108 11.03 -8.04 -0.75
C VAL A 108 10.53 -9.47 -0.88
N ASP A 109 9.38 -9.65 -1.54
CA ASP A 109 8.80 -10.98 -1.73
C ASP A 109 9.38 -11.72 -2.95
N GLU A 110 9.07 -13.01 -3.05
CA GLU A 110 9.49 -13.88 -4.17
C GLU A 110 9.01 -13.38 -5.54
N ARG A 111 7.90 -12.62 -5.57
CA ARG A 111 7.33 -12.02 -6.79
C ARG A 111 7.92 -10.64 -7.10
N ARG A 112 8.94 -10.22 -6.34
CA ARG A 112 9.69 -8.96 -6.48
C ARG A 112 8.84 -7.73 -6.16
N TRP A 113 7.78 -7.87 -5.36
CA TRP A 113 7.19 -6.72 -4.70
C TRP A 113 8.09 -6.25 -3.57
N ILE A 114 8.26 -4.94 -3.47
CA ILE A 114 8.96 -4.29 -2.38
C ILE A 114 7.90 -3.67 -1.50
N HIS A 115 7.68 -4.26 -0.34
CA HIS A 115 6.67 -3.87 0.64
C HIS A 115 7.28 -2.92 1.66
N PHE A 116 6.57 -1.85 1.93
CA PHE A 116 6.83 -0.90 3.00
C PHE A 116 5.66 -0.97 3.96
N VAL A 117 5.94 -1.28 5.23
CA VAL A 117 4.93 -1.40 6.28
C VAL A 117 5.28 -0.44 7.41
N ARG A 118 4.28 0.30 7.88
CA ARG A 118 4.39 1.05 9.13
C ARG A 118 3.10 0.96 9.93
N ARG A 119 3.18 1.22 11.23
CA ARG A 119 1.99 1.40 12.06
C ARG A 119 1.16 2.57 11.50
N TYR A 120 -0.14 2.33 11.32
CA TYR A 120 -1.08 3.35 10.88
C TYR A 120 -1.68 4.03 12.10
N THR A 121 -1.20 5.23 12.40
CA THR A 121 -1.83 6.13 13.38
C THR A 121 -2.64 7.16 12.61
N GLY A 122 -3.86 6.78 12.19
CA GLY A 122 -4.79 7.72 11.58
C GLY A 122 -5.08 8.91 12.51
N ALA A 123 -5.41 10.06 11.95
CA ALA A 123 -5.96 11.16 12.73
C ALA A 123 -7.37 10.75 13.19
N HIS A 124 -7.47 10.36 14.46
CA HIS A 124 -8.68 10.09 15.25
C HIS A 124 -9.82 9.32 14.56
N LEU A 125 -10.09 8.11 15.05
CA LEU A 125 -11.42 7.50 15.00
C LEU A 125 -12.44 8.58 15.45
N GLN A 126 -13.26 9.09 14.54
CA GLN A 126 -14.46 9.80 14.95
C GLN A 126 -15.51 8.73 15.28
N ALA A 127 -15.83 8.65 16.57
CA ALA A 127 -16.91 7.84 17.12
C ALA A 127 -18.28 8.34 16.65
#